data_AF-A0A7Y3J8I5-F1
#
_entry.id   AF-A0A7Y3J8I5-F1
#
_cell.length_a   1.000
_cell.length_b   1.000
_cell.length_c   1.000
_cell.angle_alpha   90.00
_cell.angle_beta   90.00
_cell.angle_gamma   90.00
#
_symmetry.space_group_name_H-M   'P 1'
#
loop_
_entity.id
_entity.type
_entity.pdbx_description
1 polymer ?
#
loop_
_entity_poly.entity_id
_entity_poly.type
_entity_poly.pdbx_seq_one_letter_code
_entity_poly.pdbx_strand_id
1 'polypeptide(L)' 'QRKTPASEPEWLLLLKEHPALIRRPVVVRKDGAVTVGFSAAAFKKLFAE' A
#
# COMPACT_ATOMS: atom_id res chain seq x y z
N GLN A 1 3.71 8.59 21.60
CA GLN A 1 3.79 8.32 20.15
C GLN A 1 4.17 6.85 19.95
N ARG A 2 3.24 5.97 19.55
CA ARG A 2 3.51 4.55 19.28
C ARG A 2 4.21 4.42 17.92
N LYS A 3 5.50 4.77 17.87
CA LYS A 3 6.31 4.78 16.64
C LYS A 3 6.93 3.43 16.27
N THR A 4 6.74 2.42 17.12
CA THR A 4 7.28 1.06 16.96
C THR A 4 6.22 0.04 17.38
N PRO A 5 5.18 -0.19 16.58
CA PRO A 5 4.31 -1.37 16.76
C PRO A 5 5.16 -2.65 16.70
N ALA A 6 4.97 -3.53 17.67
CA ALA A 6 5.77 -4.75 17.85
C ALA A 6 5.15 -5.96 17.14
N SER A 7 3.91 -5.84 16.66
CA SER A 7 3.14 -6.94 16.09
C SER A 7 2.32 -6.53 14.86
N GLU A 8 2.00 -7.51 14.01
CA GLU A 8 1.19 -7.32 12.80
C GLU A 8 -0.22 -6.72 13.06
N PRO A 9 -0.96 -7.12 14.12
CA PRO A 9 -2.25 -6.51 14.45
C PRO A 9 -2.14 -5.04 14.84
N GLU A 10 -1.04 -4.64 15.50
CA GLU A 10 -0.79 -3.24 15.86
C GLU A 10 -0.48 -2.39 14.63
N TRP A 11 0.25 -2.94 13.65
CA TRP A 11 0.43 -2.29 12.35
C TRP A 11 -0.91 -2.08 11.63
N LEU A 12 -1.79 -3.08 11.61
CA LEU A 12 -3.11 -2.95 11.00
C LEU A 12 -3.98 -1.90 11.69
N LEU A 13 -3.96 -1.85 13.03
CA LEU A 13 -4.69 -0.83 13.79
C LEU A 13 -4.15 0.57 13.48
N LEU A 14 -2.82 0.74 13.47
CA LEU A 14 -2.17 2.01 13.13
C LEU A 14 -2.55 2.49 11.72
N LEU A 15 -2.55 1.59 10.74
CA LEU A 15 -2.92 1.94 9.36
C LEU A 15 -4.42 2.26 9.22
N LYS A 16 -5.30 1.64 10.01
CA LYS A 16 -6.72 2.00 10.10
C LYS A 16 -6.93 3.39 10.71
N GLU A 17 -6.19 3.70 11.78
CA GLU A 17 -6.27 5.01 12.46
C GLU A 17 -5.64 6.13 11.62
N HIS A 18 -4.57 5.84 10.88
CA HIS A 18 -3.84 6.80 10.06
C HIS A 18 -3.63 6.32 8.61
N PRO A 19 -4.69 6.31 7.77
CA PRO A 19 -4.60 5.81 6.39
C PRO A 19 -3.64 6.59 5.49
N ALA A 20 -3.28 7.83 5.86
CA ALA A 20 -2.33 8.67 5.14
C ALA A 20 -0.89 8.12 5.16
N LEU A 21 -0.58 7.20 6.06
CA LEU A 21 0.74 6.54 6.12
C LEU A 21 1.00 5.62 4.93
N ILE A 22 -0.05 5.16 4.24
CA ILE A 22 0.07 4.32 3.05
C ILE A 22 0.45 5.18 1.85
N ARG A 23 1.53 4.83 1.16
CA ARG A 23 1.98 5.52 -0.05
C ARG A 23 0.94 5.38 -1.16
N ARG A 24 0.49 6.53 -1.67
CA ARG A 24 -0.52 6.62 -2.74
C ARG A 24 0.15 6.81 -4.11
N PRO A 25 -0.47 6.39 -5.22
CA PRO A 25 -1.72 5.63 -5.35
C PRO A 25 -1.60 4.17 -4.89
N VAL A 26 -2.73 3.51 -4.64
CA VAL A 26 -2.79 2.06 -4.39
C VAL A 26 -3.59 1.41 -5.51
N VAL A 27 -2.99 0.45 -6.21
CA VAL A 27 -3.64 -0.31 -7.29
C VAL A 27 -3.86 -1.73 -6.82
N VAL A 28 -5.09 -2.20 -6.92
CA VAL A 28 -5.50 -3.57 -6.62
C VAL A 28 -6.00 -4.21 -7.91
N ARG A 29 -5.39 -5.32 -8.30
CA ARG A 29 -5.74 -6.06 -9.52
C ARG A 29 -6.66 -7.24 -9.18
N LYS A 30 -7.35 -7.78 -10.20
CA LYS A 30 -8.30 -8.89 -10.05
C LYS A 30 -7.67 -10.18 -9.54
N ASP A 31 -6.37 -10.37 -9.75
CA ASP A 31 -5.59 -11.51 -9.25
C ASP A 31 -5.19 -11.38 -7.76
N GLY A 32 -5.61 -10.30 -7.09
CA GLY A 32 -5.23 -10.02 -5.70
C GLY A 32 -3.86 -9.36 -5.54
N ALA A 33 -3.14 -9.08 -6.64
CA ALA A 33 -1.88 -8.36 -6.56
C ALA A 33 -2.10 -6.88 -6.22
N VAL A 34 -1.24 -6.34 -5.36
CA VAL A 34 -1.30 -4.96 -4.88
C VAL A 34 0.01 -4.24 -5.21
N THR A 35 -0.10 -3.01 -5.72
CA THR A 35 1.05 -2.12 -5.90
C THR A 35 0.78 -0.76 -5.24
N VAL A 36 1.82 -0.19 -4.64
CA VAL A 36 1.76 1.08 -3.92
C VAL A 36 2.72 2.10 -4.52
N GLY A 37 2.27 3.34 -4.64
CA GLY A 37 3.00 4.40 -5.31
C GLY A 37 2.89 4.37 -6.84
N PHE A 38 3.40 5.42 -7.47
CA PHE A 38 3.44 5.56 -8.92
C PHE A 38 4.88 5.48 -9.43
N SER A 39 5.07 4.70 -10.50
CA SER A 39 6.26 4.71 -11.34
C SER A 39 5.84 4.42 -12.77
N ALA A 40 6.30 5.23 -13.72
CA ALA A 40 5.95 5.08 -15.13
C ALA A 40 6.35 3.69 -15.68
N ALA A 41 7.51 3.16 -15.29
CA ALA A 41 7.96 1.83 -15.69
C ALA A 41 7.07 0.72 -15.10
N ALA A 42 6.63 0.87 -13.85
CA ALA A 42 5.74 -0.09 -13.21
C ALA A 42 4.35 -0.06 -13.85
N PHE A 43 3.79 1.14 -14.08
CA PHE A 43 2.47 1.28 -14.68
C PHE A 43 2.42 0.79 -16.12
N LYS A 44 3.48 0.99 -16.92
CA LYS A 44 3.61 0.35 -18.22
C LYS A 44 3.53 -1.17 -18.10
N LYS A 45 4.21 -1.81 -17.15
CA LYS A 45 4.12 -3.27 -16.96
C LYS A 45 2.74 -3.74 -16.48
N LEU A 46 2.01 -2.90 -15.75
CA LEU A 46 0.72 -3.26 -15.18
C LEU A 46 -0.45 -3.05 -16.15
N PHE A 47 -0.33 -2.09 -17.07
CA PHE A 47 -1.44 -1.63 -17.92
C PHE A 47 -1.10 -1.50 -19.41
N ALA A 48 0.14 -1.73 -19.85
CA ALA A 48 0.42 -1.79 -21.29
C ALA A 48 -0.22 -3.05 -21.85
N GLU A 49 -1.04 -2.86 -22.88
CA GLU A 49 -1.66 -3.89 -23.71
C GLU A 49 -0.62 -4.60 -24.60
#